data_AF-A0A3E0X2Y9-F1
#
_entry.id   AF-A0A3E0X2Y9-F1
#
_cell.length_a   1.000
_cell.length_b   1.000
_cell.length_c   1.000
_cell.angle_alpha   90.00
_cell.angle_beta   90.00
_cell.angle_gamma   90.00
#
_symmetry.space_group_name_H-M   'P 1'
#
loop_
_entity.id
_entity.type
_entity.pdbx_description
1 polymer ?
#
loop_
_entity_poly.entity_id
_entity_poly.type
_entity_poly.pdbx_seq_one_letter_code
_entity_poly.pdbx_strand_id
1 'polypeptide(L)'
;MSQYYAILTDIGLAKLAQAEADGQKLQLVEFAVGDGGGNYVAPESSWTALTHEVWRGTLNRVYVSETDDQVFVIEGVVPRAAGGWYIREFAAFDSEGDLIVVAATPERYKPVEGEGADTDQHLRILVRYSNTNTVTVDDTPDMIFARQDYVDDQIQAAIRKAIPQRLIAMYDGPANAIPEGWVLCDGNNGTPDLRDKFVVAAGLNYPVGDESGSNEKTTSTNGSHNHGGTNSAGEHSHSNTFSVSGHPLSIGQMPSHDHVLQGRNTSGSSSTFNGVAGLSSDPVTSSSSPINSRGNGNPHAHGLTGGIQANGSHSHDIESDGDHSHTVDVRPPYYALAFIMKL
;
A
#
# COMPACT_ATOMS: atom_id res chain seq x y z
N MET A 1 63.88 -15.93 9.97
CA MET A 1 62.75 -16.16 10.89
C MET A 1 62.40 -14.84 11.55
N SER A 2 61.12 -14.53 11.70
CA SER A 2 60.67 -13.36 12.45
C SER A 2 61.13 -13.49 13.91
N GLN A 3 61.57 -12.41 14.54
CA GLN A 3 61.93 -12.39 15.96
C GLN A 3 60.72 -12.68 16.87
N TYR A 4 59.50 -12.42 16.37
CA TYR A 4 58.25 -12.61 17.09
C TYR A 4 57.35 -13.54 16.29
N TYR A 5 56.89 -14.60 16.94
CA TYR A 5 56.10 -15.66 16.33
C TYR A 5 55.31 -16.42 17.40
N ALA A 6 54.30 -17.16 16.96
CA ALA A 6 53.51 -18.05 17.78
C ALA A 6 53.63 -19.49 17.28
N ILE A 7 53.58 -20.44 18.21
CA ILE A 7 53.57 -21.87 17.93
C ILE A 7 52.49 -22.57 18.75
N LEU A 8 52.10 -23.76 18.28
CA LEU A 8 51.36 -24.71 19.10
C LEU A 8 52.33 -25.45 20.04
N THR A 9 51.89 -25.71 21.26
CA THR A 9 52.59 -26.60 22.18
C THR A 9 52.39 -28.07 21.77
N ASP A 10 53.17 -28.98 22.34
CA ASP A 10 53.02 -30.42 22.14
C ASP A 10 51.63 -30.89 22.60
N ILE A 11 51.12 -30.32 23.72
CA ILE A 11 49.76 -30.57 24.22
C ILE A 11 48.73 -30.01 23.24
N GLY A 12 48.91 -28.78 22.77
CA GLY A 12 47.99 -28.13 21.83
C GLY A 12 47.88 -28.88 20.52
N LEU A 13 49.01 -29.40 20.01
CA LEU A 13 49.03 -30.22 18.80
C LEU A 13 48.33 -31.56 19.01
N ALA A 14 48.54 -32.22 20.15
CA ALA A 14 47.85 -33.46 20.49
C ALA A 14 46.33 -33.27 20.63
N LYS A 15 45.89 -32.20 21.31
CA LYS A 15 44.46 -31.87 21.47
C LYS A 15 43.81 -31.44 20.16
N LEU A 16 44.53 -30.72 19.30
CA LEU A 16 44.06 -30.39 17.96
C LEU A 16 43.82 -31.66 17.13
N ALA A 17 44.78 -32.60 17.14
CA ALA A 17 44.65 -33.87 16.43
C ALA A 17 43.51 -34.74 16.98
N GLN A 18 43.30 -34.75 18.30
CA GLN A 18 42.19 -35.48 18.93
C GLN A 18 40.83 -34.87 18.56
N ALA A 19 40.70 -33.54 18.63
CA ALA A 19 39.48 -32.84 18.24
C ALA A 19 39.12 -33.12 16.77
N GLU A 20 40.12 -33.17 15.89
CA GLU A 20 39.95 -33.57 14.48
C GLU A 20 39.44 -35.01 14.34
N ALA A 21 40.04 -35.96 15.06
CA ALA A 21 39.64 -37.37 15.02
C ALA A 21 38.20 -37.59 15.52
N ASP A 22 37.77 -36.81 16.51
CA ASP A 22 36.44 -36.91 17.11
C ASP A 22 35.37 -36.06 16.39
N GLY A 23 35.75 -35.27 15.38
CA GLY A 23 34.87 -34.30 14.72
C GLY A 23 34.39 -33.20 15.66
N GLN A 24 35.16 -32.90 16.71
CA GLN A 24 34.90 -31.88 17.72
C GLN A 24 35.77 -30.64 17.47
N LYS A 25 35.42 -29.52 18.09
CA LYS A 25 36.18 -28.27 18.01
C LYS A 25 37.07 -28.12 19.24
N LEU A 26 38.33 -27.74 19.03
CA LEU A 26 39.20 -27.31 20.13
C LEU A 26 38.80 -25.88 20.55
N GLN A 27 38.27 -25.75 21.76
CA GLN A 27 37.82 -24.47 22.29
C GLN A 27 38.91 -23.84 23.16
N LEU A 28 39.33 -22.62 22.79
CA LEU A 28 40.18 -21.79 23.63
C LEU A 28 39.30 -20.81 24.42
N VAL A 29 39.52 -20.72 25.72
CA VAL A 29 38.68 -19.92 26.63
C VAL A 29 39.45 -18.77 27.28
N GLU A 30 40.73 -18.98 27.56
CA GLU A 30 41.55 -18.03 28.31
C GLU A 30 42.84 -17.69 27.58
N PHE A 31 43.38 -16.53 27.90
CA PHE A 31 44.74 -16.17 27.54
C PHE A 31 45.47 -15.57 28.73
N ALA A 32 46.78 -15.70 28.70
CA ALA A 32 47.67 -15.07 29.63
C ALA A 32 48.74 -14.28 28.89
N VAL A 33 49.27 -13.27 29.55
CA VAL A 33 50.43 -12.51 29.10
C VAL A 33 51.51 -12.54 30.17
N GLY A 34 52.75 -12.55 29.69
CA GLY A 34 53.93 -12.64 30.52
C GLY A 34 54.94 -11.55 30.18
N ASP A 35 55.78 -11.22 31.13
CA ASP A 35 56.89 -10.28 30.93
C ASP A 35 58.23 -10.99 30.64
N GLY A 36 58.24 -12.33 30.57
CA GLY A 36 59.45 -13.12 30.32
C GLY A 36 60.53 -12.98 31.40
N GLY A 37 60.17 -12.56 32.62
CA GLY A 37 61.12 -12.32 33.71
C GLY A 37 62.10 -11.19 33.41
N GLY A 38 61.69 -10.19 32.62
CA GLY A 38 62.58 -9.09 32.23
C GLY A 38 63.23 -9.26 30.86
N ASN A 39 63.09 -10.41 30.19
CA ASN A 39 63.84 -10.76 28.99
C ASN A 39 62.95 -11.29 27.85
N TYR A 40 63.47 -11.26 26.62
CA TYR A 40 62.86 -12.01 25.52
C TYR A 40 63.01 -13.51 25.77
N VAL A 41 61.92 -14.26 25.60
CA VAL A 41 61.91 -15.71 25.68
C VAL A 41 61.41 -16.29 24.36
N ALA A 42 62.20 -17.18 23.76
CA ALA A 42 61.79 -17.87 22.54
C ALA A 42 60.73 -18.92 22.89
N PRO A 43 59.57 -18.95 22.21
CA PRO A 43 58.54 -19.97 22.44
C PRO A 43 59.08 -21.36 22.08
N GLU A 44 58.89 -22.34 22.97
CA GLU A 44 59.18 -23.75 22.72
C GLU A 44 57.92 -24.61 22.86
N SER A 45 57.80 -25.68 22.06
CA SER A 45 56.58 -26.49 22.02
C SER A 45 56.36 -27.31 23.30
N SER A 46 57.42 -27.56 24.06
CA SER A 46 57.39 -28.31 25.33
C SER A 46 56.77 -27.53 26.51
N TRP A 47 56.45 -26.25 26.31
CA TRP A 47 55.94 -25.40 27.38
C TRP A 47 54.56 -25.87 27.88
N THR A 48 54.38 -25.76 29.18
CA THR A 48 53.11 -26.02 29.88
C THR A 48 52.60 -24.79 30.62
N ALA A 49 53.42 -23.74 30.75
CA ALA A 49 53.10 -22.44 31.32
C ALA A 49 54.01 -21.36 30.72
N LEU A 50 53.65 -20.09 30.91
CA LEU A 50 54.54 -18.96 30.60
C LEU A 50 55.73 -18.93 31.55
N THR A 51 56.86 -18.39 31.10
CA THR A 51 58.07 -18.22 31.94
C THR A 51 57.77 -17.36 33.17
N HIS A 52 57.06 -16.26 32.96
CA HIS A 52 56.58 -15.40 34.04
C HIS A 52 55.26 -14.74 33.66
N GLU A 53 54.16 -15.37 34.06
CA GLU A 53 52.81 -14.85 33.88
C GLU A 53 52.56 -13.64 34.79
N VAL A 54 52.07 -12.54 34.21
CA VAL A 54 51.74 -11.31 34.94
C VAL A 54 50.24 -11.01 34.94
N TRP A 55 49.49 -11.58 33.99
CA TRP A 55 48.05 -11.43 33.93
C TRP A 55 47.38 -12.54 33.09
N ARG A 56 46.14 -12.88 33.46
CA ARG A 56 45.27 -13.84 32.77
C ARG A 56 43.84 -13.33 32.70
N GLY A 57 43.15 -13.67 31.62
CA GLY A 57 41.73 -13.40 31.45
C GLY A 57 41.12 -14.19 30.30
N THR A 58 39.84 -13.92 30.04
CA THR A 58 39.09 -14.60 28.97
C THR A 58 39.48 -14.09 27.59
N LEU A 59 39.50 -14.98 26.61
CA LEU A 59 39.69 -14.60 25.22
C LEU A 59 38.51 -13.75 24.70
N ASN A 60 38.81 -12.81 23.82
CA ASN A 60 37.78 -11.99 23.15
C ASN A 60 37.30 -12.67 21.87
N ARG A 61 38.24 -13.17 21.03
CA ARG A 61 37.89 -13.84 19.78
C ARG A 61 38.96 -14.82 19.35
N VAL A 62 38.55 -15.93 18.76
CA VAL A 62 39.42 -16.82 17.98
C VAL A 62 38.74 -17.07 16.63
N TYR A 63 39.47 -17.04 15.52
CA TYR A 63 38.91 -17.30 14.18
C TYR A 63 39.98 -17.78 13.19
N VAL A 64 39.60 -18.46 12.12
CA VAL A 64 40.52 -18.78 11.01
C VAL A 64 40.66 -17.58 10.09
N SER A 65 41.87 -17.32 9.62
CA SER A 65 42.16 -16.23 8.70
C SER A 65 41.43 -16.43 7.37
N GLU A 66 40.78 -15.39 6.87
CA GLU A 66 40.09 -15.42 5.56
C GLU A 66 41.05 -15.57 4.37
N THR A 67 42.34 -15.29 4.59
CA THR A 67 43.36 -15.29 3.52
C THR A 67 44.26 -16.53 3.54
N ASP A 68 44.32 -17.26 4.66
CA ASP A 68 45.16 -18.45 4.83
C ASP A 68 44.45 -19.40 5.81
N ASP A 69 43.92 -20.51 5.30
CA ASP A 69 43.20 -21.50 6.10
C ASP A 69 44.09 -22.22 7.12
N GLN A 70 45.42 -22.15 6.96
CA GLN A 70 46.41 -22.70 7.89
C GLN A 70 46.79 -21.72 9.01
N VAL A 71 46.13 -20.56 9.08
CA VAL A 71 46.36 -19.55 10.11
C VAL A 71 45.08 -19.31 10.86
N PHE A 72 45.14 -19.42 12.19
CA PHE A 72 44.10 -18.89 13.05
C PHE A 72 44.63 -17.71 13.86
N VAL A 73 43.71 -16.81 14.19
CA VAL A 73 43.97 -15.57 14.89
C VAL A 73 43.34 -15.66 16.26
N ILE A 74 44.12 -15.33 17.28
CA ILE A 74 43.66 -15.19 18.66
C ILE A 74 43.70 -13.72 19.04
N GLU A 75 42.60 -13.22 19.58
CA GLU A 75 42.45 -11.86 20.06
C GLU A 75 42.11 -11.85 21.54
N GLY A 76 42.92 -11.12 22.31
CA GLY A 76 42.77 -10.91 23.74
C GLY A 76 42.84 -9.43 24.09
N VAL A 77 42.13 -9.03 25.15
CA VAL A 77 42.13 -7.66 25.67
C VAL A 77 42.59 -7.67 27.11
N VAL A 78 43.69 -6.99 27.39
CA VAL A 78 44.10 -6.68 28.76
C VAL A 78 43.39 -5.37 29.16
N PRO A 79 42.47 -5.39 30.12
CA PRO A 79 41.66 -4.23 30.47
C PRO A 79 42.52 -3.13 31.09
N ARG A 80 42.04 -1.88 31.05
CA ARG A 80 42.70 -0.72 31.66
C ARG A 80 43.05 -0.89 33.15
N ALA A 81 42.25 -1.66 33.88
CA ALA A 81 42.44 -1.93 35.31
C ALA A 81 43.66 -2.83 35.60
N ALA A 82 44.20 -3.51 34.57
CA ALA A 82 45.38 -4.36 34.67
C ALA A 82 46.55 -3.77 33.86
N GLY A 83 47.72 -3.64 34.50
CA GLY A 83 48.93 -3.08 33.91
C GLY A 83 50.02 -2.84 34.95
N GLY A 84 51.00 -2.02 34.60
CA GLY A 84 52.20 -1.78 35.41
C GLY A 84 53.38 -2.70 35.06
N TRP A 85 53.31 -3.39 33.91
CA TRP A 85 54.28 -4.40 33.49
C TRP A 85 54.46 -4.41 31.97
N TYR A 86 55.54 -5.05 31.53
CA TYR A 86 55.83 -5.25 30.12
C TYR A 86 55.19 -6.54 29.61
N ILE A 87 54.66 -6.50 28.41
CA ILE A 87 54.22 -7.68 27.67
C ILE A 87 55.38 -8.14 26.79
N ARG A 88 55.77 -9.41 26.91
CA ARG A 88 56.76 -10.08 26.06
C ARG A 88 56.31 -11.48 25.62
N GLU A 89 55.43 -12.11 26.39
CA GLU A 89 54.91 -13.44 26.14
C GLU A 89 53.38 -13.41 26.06
N PHE A 90 52.82 -14.31 25.26
CA PHE A 90 51.38 -14.56 25.18
C PHE A 90 51.13 -16.06 25.19
N ALA A 91 50.08 -16.48 25.88
CA ALA A 91 49.63 -17.86 25.96
C ALA A 91 48.12 -17.95 25.77
N ALA A 92 47.63 -19.01 25.13
CA ALA A 92 46.20 -19.33 25.09
C ALA A 92 45.93 -20.73 25.63
N PHE A 93 44.81 -20.87 26.35
CA PHE A 93 44.44 -22.06 27.10
C PHE A 93 43.05 -22.56 26.70
N ASP A 94 42.85 -23.87 26.80
CA ASP A 94 41.54 -24.50 26.62
C ASP A 94 40.71 -24.54 27.91
N SER A 95 39.51 -25.12 27.81
CA SER A 95 38.55 -25.25 28.94
C SER A 95 39.04 -26.15 30.07
N GLU A 96 40.07 -26.97 29.84
CA GLU A 96 40.71 -27.83 30.84
C GLU A 96 41.91 -27.13 31.50
N GLY A 97 42.26 -25.93 31.04
CA GLY A 97 43.39 -25.14 31.55
C GLY A 97 44.73 -25.51 30.91
N ASP A 98 44.73 -26.32 29.85
CA ASP A 98 45.95 -26.74 29.17
C ASP A 98 46.48 -25.64 28.25
N LEU A 99 47.79 -25.42 28.26
CA LEU A 99 48.46 -24.45 27.39
C LEU A 99 48.50 -24.98 25.95
N ILE A 100 47.76 -24.34 25.04
CA ILE A 100 47.64 -24.75 23.63
C ILE A 100 48.59 -23.97 22.73
N VAL A 101 48.68 -22.66 22.96
CA VAL A 101 49.48 -21.74 22.13
C VAL A 101 50.42 -20.96 23.01
N VAL A 102 51.64 -20.76 22.53
CA VAL A 102 52.60 -19.82 23.09
C VAL A 102 53.15 -18.91 22.00
N ALA A 103 53.34 -17.64 22.31
CA ALA A 103 53.89 -16.65 21.40
C ALA A 103 54.85 -15.70 22.11
N ALA A 104 55.90 -15.31 21.38
CA ALA A 104 56.73 -14.19 21.75
C ALA A 104 56.22 -12.94 21.05
N THR A 105 55.98 -11.89 21.83
CA THR A 105 55.47 -10.61 21.36
C THR A 105 56.54 -9.52 21.52
N PRO A 106 56.52 -8.46 20.69
CA PRO A 106 57.37 -7.30 20.91
C PRO A 106 57.17 -6.73 22.30
N GLU A 107 58.26 -6.36 22.96
CA GLU A 107 58.22 -5.69 24.25
C GLU A 107 57.35 -4.44 24.18
N ARG A 108 56.30 -4.39 24.99
CA ARG A 108 55.46 -3.21 25.15
C ARG A 108 55.03 -3.02 26.59
N TYR A 109 55.12 -1.78 27.07
CA TYR A 109 54.62 -1.43 28.38
C TYR A 109 53.10 -1.28 28.36
N LYS A 110 52.41 -1.95 29.29
CA LYS A 110 50.96 -1.79 29.53
C LYS A 110 50.76 -0.91 30.77
N PRO A 111 50.33 0.35 30.63
CA PRO A 111 50.04 1.18 31.80
C PRO A 111 48.74 0.75 32.49
N VAL A 112 48.59 1.12 33.76
CA VAL A 112 47.41 0.84 34.60
C VAL A 112 46.67 2.14 34.96
N GLU A 113 45.37 2.04 35.29
CA GLU A 113 44.44 3.15 35.60
C GLU A 113 44.92 4.15 36.69
N GLY A 114 46.02 3.87 37.41
CA GLY A 114 46.67 4.79 38.36
C GLY A 114 47.81 5.65 37.81
N GLU A 115 48.28 5.37 36.59
CA GLU A 115 49.42 6.07 35.97
C GLU A 115 48.99 7.19 35.01
N GLY A 116 47.71 7.60 35.07
CA GLY A 116 47.12 8.57 34.16
C GLY A 116 46.79 7.99 32.78
N ALA A 117 46.74 6.66 32.65
CA ALA A 117 46.39 5.97 31.42
C ALA A 117 45.04 5.25 31.55
N ASP A 118 44.15 5.51 30.60
CA ASP A 118 42.85 4.84 30.45
C ASP A 118 42.87 4.10 29.10
N THR A 119 43.64 3.02 29.03
CA THR A 119 43.85 2.29 27.77
C THR A 119 43.72 0.78 27.97
N ASP A 120 42.80 0.20 27.21
CA ASP A 120 42.70 -1.24 26.97
C ASP A 120 43.74 -1.67 25.94
N GLN A 121 44.44 -2.77 26.21
CA GLN A 121 45.47 -3.27 25.31
C GLN A 121 44.97 -4.49 24.56
N HIS A 122 44.74 -4.30 23.27
CA HIS A 122 44.40 -5.37 22.35
C HIS A 122 45.68 -6.10 21.89
N LEU A 123 45.66 -7.42 21.98
CA LEU A 123 46.66 -8.31 21.40
C LEU A 123 46.01 -9.15 20.32
N ARG A 124 46.64 -9.21 19.15
CA ARG A 124 46.23 -10.04 18.01
C ARG A 124 47.39 -10.93 17.63
N ILE A 125 47.24 -12.23 17.84
CA ILE A 125 48.29 -13.24 17.64
C ILE A 125 47.88 -14.12 16.47
N LEU A 126 48.75 -14.21 15.47
CA LEU A 126 48.57 -15.10 14.32
C LEU A 126 49.35 -16.38 14.59
N VAL A 127 48.65 -17.51 14.61
CA VAL A 127 49.23 -18.83 14.83
C VAL A 127 49.08 -19.64 13.56
N ARG A 128 50.20 -20.17 13.07
CA ARG A 128 50.20 -21.06 11.91
C ARG A 128 50.31 -22.50 12.38
N TYR A 129 49.46 -23.36 11.84
CA TYR A 129 49.51 -24.80 12.12
C TYR A 129 49.87 -25.56 10.84
N SER A 130 50.72 -26.58 10.95
CA SER A 130 51.24 -27.31 9.79
C SER A 130 50.52 -28.65 9.61
N ASN A 131 49.19 -28.63 9.52
CA ASN A 131 48.41 -29.83 9.23
C ASN A 131 47.27 -29.41 8.29
N THR A 132 47.29 -29.92 7.07
CA THR A 132 46.24 -29.71 6.07
C THR A 132 44.97 -30.45 6.50
N ASN A 133 44.03 -29.75 7.12
CA ASN A 133 42.59 -29.84 6.89
C ASN A 133 41.81 -28.95 7.87
N THR A 134 41.18 -27.92 7.32
CA THR A 134 39.96 -27.25 7.79
C THR A 134 39.74 -27.18 9.31
N VAL A 135 40.40 -26.22 9.97
CA VAL A 135 39.94 -25.76 11.28
C VAL A 135 38.68 -24.91 11.03
N THR A 136 37.57 -25.24 11.68
CA THR A 136 36.40 -24.36 11.77
C THR A 136 36.30 -23.86 13.19
N VAL A 137 36.94 -22.72 13.45
CA VAL A 137 36.80 -22.02 14.73
C VAL A 137 35.38 -21.45 14.84
N ASP A 138 34.79 -21.57 16.02
CA ASP A 138 33.48 -21.02 16.35
C ASP A 138 33.44 -19.50 16.18
N ASP A 139 32.48 -19.01 15.39
CA ASP A 139 32.31 -17.59 15.04
C ASP A 139 31.28 -16.90 15.94
N THR A 140 31.02 -17.44 17.14
CA THR A 140 30.12 -16.84 18.11
C THR A 140 30.83 -16.50 19.42
N PRO A 141 31.36 -15.27 19.55
CA PRO A 141 31.79 -14.77 20.85
C PRO A 141 30.56 -14.37 21.67
N ASP A 142 30.41 -14.93 22.87
CA ASP A 142 29.38 -14.52 23.83
C ASP A 142 29.56 -13.08 24.33
N MET A 143 30.71 -12.45 24.05
CA MET A 143 30.92 -11.01 24.27
C MET A 143 32.01 -10.46 23.37
N ILE A 144 31.64 -9.75 22.30
CA ILE A 144 32.59 -9.02 21.44
C ILE A 144 32.74 -7.61 22.00
N PHE A 145 33.93 -7.23 22.46
CA PHE A 145 34.34 -5.81 22.42
C PHE A 145 34.63 -5.45 20.97
N ALA A 146 33.58 -5.32 20.17
CA ALA A 146 33.69 -4.75 18.86
C ALA A 146 33.79 -3.24 19.07
N ARG A 147 34.70 -2.60 18.33
CA ARG A 147 34.71 -1.15 18.26
C ARG A 147 33.30 -0.70 17.89
N GLN A 148 32.82 0.38 18.51
CA GLN A 148 31.45 0.86 18.32
C GLN A 148 31.13 1.04 16.82
N ASP A 149 32.10 1.50 16.02
CA ASP A 149 31.98 1.63 14.56
C ASP A 149 31.72 0.29 13.86
N TYR A 150 32.40 -0.78 14.24
CA TYR A 150 32.17 -2.12 13.67
C TYR A 150 30.79 -2.67 14.05
N VAL A 151 30.36 -2.50 15.31
CA VAL A 151 29.02 -2.91 15.74
C VAL A 151 27.96 -2.14 14.97
N ASP A 152 28.11 -0.82 14.90
CA ASP A 152 27.21 0.06 14.18
C ASP A 152 27.16 -0.31 12.70
N ASP A 153 28.30 -0.57 12.06
CA ASP A 153 28.37 -1.00 10.66
C ASP A 153 27.67 -2.33 10.40
N GLN A 154 27.84 -3.33 11.29
CA GLN A 154 27.16 -4.62 11.17
C GLN A 154 25.65 -4.50 11.42
N ILE A 155 25.23 -3.69 12.39
CA ILE A 155 23.81 -3.41 12.64
C ILE A 155 23.20 -2.72 11.43
N GLN A 156 23.86 -1.71 10.87
CA GLN A 156 23.37 -1.01 9.69
C GLN A 156 23.34 -1.92 8.45
N ALA A 157 24.34 -2.81 8.30
CA ALA A 157 24.34 -3.81 7.23
C ALA A 157 23.18 -4.81 7.38
N ALA A 158 22.92 -5.28 8.60
CA ALA A 158 21.79 -6.16 8.90
C ALA A 158 20.44 -5.47 8.63
N ILE A 159 20.28 -4.21 9.06
CA ILE A 159 19.06 -3.42 8.81
C ILE A 159 18.84 -3.23 7.31
N ARG A 160 19.88 -2.88 6.53
CA ARG A 160 19.76 -2.73 5.06
C ARG A 160 19.38 -4.02 4.35
N LYS A 161 19.83 -5.17 4.86
CA LYS A 161 19.47 -6.48 4.32
C LYS A 161 18.02 -6.86 4.64
N ALA A 162 17.54 -6.52 5.84
CA ALA A 162 16.19 -6.82 6.29
C ALA A 162 15.14 -5.86 5.71
N ILE A 163 15.47 -4.58 5.57
CA ILE A 163 14.59 -3.50 5.14
C ILE A 163 15.25 -2.80 3.94
N PRO A 164 14.99 -3.26 2.71
CA PRO A 164 15.56 -2.63 1.52
C PRO A 164 14.99 -1.23 1.30
N GLN A 165 15.75 -0.39 0.60
CA GLN A 165 15.23 0.90 0.13
C GLN A 165 13.97 0.70 -0.72
N ARG A 166 13.06 1.67 -0.65
CA ARG A 166 11.77 1.67 -1.33
C ARG A 166 10.76 0.63 -0.85
N LEU A 167 11.05 -0.09 0.23
CA LEU A 167 10.03 -0.91 0.90
C LEU A 167 8.88 0.00 1.36
N ILE A 168 7.66 -0.37 1.02
CA ILE A 168 6.43 0.30 1.48
C ILE A 168 5.84 -0.51 2.63
N ALA A 169 5.54 0.16 3.74
CA ALA A 169 4.93 -0.44 4.92
C ALA A 169 3.64 0.31 5.29
N MET A 170 2.68 -0.41 5.87
CA MET A 170 1.51 0.18 6.51
C MET A 170 1.90 0.67 7.91
N TYR A 171 1.48 1.88 8.26
CA TYR A 171 1.87 2.59 9.47
C TYR A 171 0.64 3.18 10.17
N ASP A 172 0.51 2.88 11.47
CA ASP A 172 -0.63 3.31 12.31
C ASP A 172 -0.34 4.60 13.09
N GLY A 173 0.89 5.13 13.01
CA GLY A 173 1.21 6.40 13.64
C GLY A 173 0.77 7.60 12.80
N PRO A 174 0.84 8.80 13.39
CA PRO A 174 0.31 9.99 12.74
C PRO A 174 1.23 10.44 11.60
N ALA A 175 0.63 10.93 10.50
CA ALA A 175 1.35 11.33 9.28
C ALA A 175 2.37 12.47 9.50
N ASN A 176 2.27 13.21 10.60
CA ASN A 176 3.21 14.27 10.98
C ASN A 176 4.35 13.80 11.90
N ALA A 177 4.42 12.51 12.26
CA ALA A 177 5.48 11.93 13.08
C ALA A 177 6.02 10.63 12.47
N ILE A 178 6.35 10.67 11.17
CA ILE A 178 6.96 9.53 10.48
C ILE A 178 8.36 9.27 11.05
N PRO A 179 8.72 8.00 11.36
CA PRO A 179 10.03 7.66 11.89
C PRO A 179 11.19 8.09 10.97
N GLU A 180 12.34 8.37 11.57
CA GLU A 180 13.54 8.73 10.83
C GLU A 180 13.92 7.65 9.80
N GLY A 181 14.34 8.07 8.61
CA GLY A 181 14.67 7.18 7.50
C GLY A 181 13.46 6.64 6.74
N TRP A 182 12.24 7.11 7.05
CA TRP A 182 11.01 6.82 6.31
C TRP A 182 10.34 8.11 5.83
N VAL A 183 9.54 8.01 4.79
CA VAL A 183 8.76 9.13 4.22
C VAL A 183 7.34 8.68 3.88
N LEU A 184 6.38 9.60 3.92
CA LEU A 184 5.00 9.32 3.52
C LEU A 184 4.92 9.08 2.01
N CYS A 185 4.11 8.11 1.58
CA CYS A 185 3.79 7.87 0.18
C CYS A 185 2.70 8.84 -0.31
N ASP A 186 3.09 10.10 -0.55
CA ASP A 186 2.21 11.20 -0.93
C ASP A 186 2.53 11.81 -2.30
N GLY A 187 3.40 11.17 -3.08
CA GLY A 187 3.88 11.66 -4.36
C GLY A 187 5.11 12.56 -4.28
N ASN A 188 5.51 13.00 -3.07
CA ASN A 188 6.71 13.79 -2.87
C ASN A 188 7.93 12.88 -2.64
N ASN A 189 9.14 13.46 -2.72
CA ASN A 189 10.40 12.75 -2.45
C ASN A 189 10.62 11.47 -3.28
N GLY A 190 10.01 11.38 -4.47
CA GLY A 190 10.10 10.19 -5.34
C GLY A 190 9.31 8.96 -4.84
N THR A 191 8.37 9.18 -3.91
CA THR A 191 7.41 8.16 -3.47
C THR A 191 6.19 8.14 -4.41
N PRO A 192 5.49 7.01 -4.55
CA PRO A 192 4.16 6.99 -5.15
C PRO A 192 3.17 7.72 -4.25
N ASP A 193 2.11 8.31 -4.82
CA ASP A 193 0.98 8.83 -4.03
C ASP A 193 -0.03 7.71 -3.79
N LEU A 194 -0.05 7.18 -2.57
CA LEU A 194 -0.92 6.06 -2.17
C LEU A 194 -2.08 6.50 -1.25
N ARG A 195 -2.24 7.80 -1.03
CA ARG A 195 -3.35 8.33 -0.23
C ARG A 195 -4.67 8.02 -0.91
N ASP A 196 -5.63 7.55 -0.14
CA ASP A 196 -6.96 7.17 -0.61
C ASP A 196 -6.98 6.11 -1.72
N LYS A 197 -5.91 5.32 -1.87
CA LYS A 197 -5.80 4.24 -2.85
C LYS A 197 -5.78 2.87 -2.18
N PHE A 198 -6.38 1.89 -2.86
CA PHE A 198 -6.24 0.48 -2.51
C PHE A 198 -5.03 -0.11 -3.22
N VAL A 199 -4.16 -0.79 -2.48
CA VAL A 199 -2.95 -1.42 -3.06
C VAL A 199 -3.30 -2.80 -3.61
N VAL A 200 -3.00 -3.01 -4.89
CA VAL A 200 -3.12 -4.32 -5.56
C VAL A 200 -1.74 -4.94 -5.75
N ALA A 201 -1.63 -6.26 -5.63
CA ALA A 201 -0.41 -6.98 -5.94
C ALA A 201 -0.12 -6.89 -7.46
N ALA A 202 1.09 -6.45 -7.81
CA ALA A 202 1.49 -6.32 -9.20
C ALA A 202 1.54 -7.69 -9.91
N GLY A 203 1.16 -7.73 -11.19
CA GLY A 203 1.13 -8.92 -12.03
C GLY A 203 0.99 -8.55 -13.50
N LEU A 204 0.65 -9.53 -14.36
CA LEU A 204 0.56 -9.30 -15.81
C LEU A 204 -0.46 -8.22 -16.21
N ASN A 205 -1.56 -8.10 -15.45
CA ASN A 205 -2.64 -7.15 -15.71
C ASN A 205 -2.44 -5.81 -14.98
N TYR A 206 -1.57 -5.77 -13.97
CA TYR A 206 -1.31 -4.61 -13.11
C TYR A 206 0.20 -4.50 -12.93
N PRO A 207 0.93 -3.90 -13.89
CA PRO A 207 2.38 -3.77 -13.77
C PRO A 207 2.77 -2.91 -12.55
N VAL A 208 4.02 -3.05 -12.11
CA VAL A 208 4.53 -2.24 -10.98
C VAL A 208 4.43 -0.76 -11.33
N GLY A 209 3.76 0.01 -10.47
CA GLY A 209 3.54 1.45 -10.67
C GLY A 209 2.32 1.78 -11.54
N ASP A 210 1.52 0.79 -11.94
CA ASP A 210 0.22 1.06 -12.57
C ASP A 210 -0.73 1.74 -11.59
N GLU A 211 -1.37 2.82 -12.04
CA GLU A 211 -2.32 3.59 -11.26
C GLU A 211 -3.63 3.72 -12.04
N SER A 212 -4.72 3.25 -11.44
CA SER A 212 -6.04 3.29 -12.05
C SER A 212 -7.13 3.33 -11.00
N GLY A 213 -8.30 3.86 -11.36
CA GLY A 213 -9.47 3.95 -10.50
C GLY A 213 -9.75 5.37 -9.97
N SER A 214 -11.00 5.57 -9.57
CA SER A 214 -11.52 6.74 -8.88
C SER A 214 -12.41 6.29 -7.73
N ASN A 215 -12.45 7.05 -6.64
CA ASN A 215 -13.30 6.75 -5.48
C ASN A 215 -14.80 6.94 -5.78
N GLU A 216 -15.10 7.59 -6.89
CA GLU A 216 -16.45 7.80 -7.41
C GLU A 216 -16.49 7.34 -8.87
N LYS A 217 -17.49 6.55 -9.24
CA LYS A 217 -17.71 6.16 -10.62
C LYS A 217 -18.93 6.90 -11.16
N THR A 218 -18.69 7.98 -11.89
CA THR A 218 -19.71 8.63 -12.71
C THR A 218 -19.94 7.78 -13.96
N THR A 219 -21.13 7.19 -14.09
CA THR A 219 -21.55 6.48 -15.31
C THR A 219 -21.96 7.49 -16.38
N SER A 220 -21.07 8.40 -16.79
CA SER A 220 -21.41 9.46 -17.75
C SER A 220 -21.18 9.09 -19.22
N THR A 221 -20.80 7.84 -19.51
CA THR A 221 -20.63 7.38 -20.90
C THR A 221 -21.12 5.95 -21.06
N ASN A 222 -22.43 5.80 -21.30
CA ASN A 222 -23.10 4.62 -21.88
C ASN A 222 -22.51 3.23 -21.53
N GLY A 223 -22.19 3.01 -20.25
CA GLY A 223 -21.93 1.69 -19.71
C GLY A 223 -23.26 1.02 -19.44
N SER A 224 -23.77 0.27 -20.43
CA SER A 224 -24.93 -0.61 -20.24
C SER A 224 -24.66 -1.53 -19.05
N HIS A 225 -25.39 -1.30 -17.97
CA HIS A 225 -25.47 -2.22 -16.86
C HIS A 225 -26.94 -2.60 -16.67
N ASN A 226 -27.17 -3.90 -16.54
CA ASN A 226 -28.51 -4.48 -16.42
C ASN A 226 -28.80 -4.67 -14.93
N HIS A 227 -29.82 -4.01 -14.41
CA HIS A 227 -30.43 -4.43 -13.16
C HIS A 227 -31.27 -5.68 -13.46
N GLY A 228 -30.73 -6.86 -13.15
CA GLY A 228 -31.45 -8.13 -13.15
C GLY A 228 -32.53 -8.22 -12.06
N GLY A 229 -33.33 -7.17 -11.89
CA GLY A 229 -34.46 -7.09 -10.99
C GLY A 229 -35.72 -7.59 -11.70
N THR A 230 -36.19 -8.76 -11.31
CA THR A 230 -37.53 -9.26 -11.60
C THR A 230 -38.58 -8.23 -11.20
N ASN A 231 -39.29 -7.67 -12.18
CA ASN A 231 -40.72 -7.30 -12.25
C ASN A 231 -41.50 -7.01 -10.94
N SER A 232 -40.91 -6.45 -9.89
CA SER A 232 -41.61 -5.89 -8.74
C SER A 232 -41.25 -4.43 -8.63
N ALA A 233 -42.17 -3.61 -9.14
CA ALA A 233 -42.08 -2.17 -9.28
C ALA A 233 -41.73 -1.48 -7.95
N GLY A 234 -40.48 -1.07 -7.81
CA GLY A 234 -40.15 0.21 -7.19
C GLY A 234 -40.25 1.28 -8.28
N GLU A 235 -41.16 2.25 -8.10
CA GLU A 235 -41.51 3.28 -9.07
C GLU A 235 -40.29 4.04 -9.62
N HIS A 236 -40.19 4.14 -10.95
CA HIS A 236 -39.67 5.32 -11.66
C HIS A 236 -40.18 5.29 -13.12
N SER A 237 -40.39 6.48 -13.73
CA SER A 237 -41.08 6.63 -15.02
C SER A 237 -40.27 7.43 -16.04
N HIS A 238 -40.31 7.01 -17.32
CA HIS A 238 -39.83 7.80 -18.47
C HIS A 238 -40.95 7.95 -19.52
N SER A 239 -41.14 9.16 -20.06
CA SER A 239 -42.19 9.47 -21.04
C SER A 239 -41.61 9.74 -22.44
N ASN A 240 -41.98 8.92 -23.42
CA ASN A 240 -41.80 9.22 -24.84
C ASN A 240 -43.01 10.00 -25.36
N THR A 241 -42.78 11.11 -26.06
CA THR A 241 -43.84 11.96 -26.63
C THR A 241 -43.98 11.70 -28.13
N PHE A 242 -45.19 11.32 -28.58
CA PHE A 242 -45.55 11.26 -30.01
C PHE A 242 -46.47 12.43 -30.33
N SER A 243 -46.09 13.27 -31.29
CA SER A 243 -46.84 14.46 -31.69
C SER A 243 -47.68 14.19 -32.93
N VAL A 244 -48.98 14.49 -32.86
CA VAL A 244 -49.84 14.63 -34.04
C VAL A 244 -50.15 16.11 -34.21
N SER A 245 -49.84 16.67 -35.38
CA SER A 245 -50.15 18.07 -35.67
C SER A 245 -51.65 18.32 -35.56
N GLY A 246 -52.03 19.36 -34.82
CA GLY A 246 -53.43 19.75 -34.68
C GLY A 246 -54.05 20.06 -36.05
N HIS A 247 -55.16 19.38 -36.36
CA HIS A 247 -55.90 19.59 -37.61
C HIS A 247 -57.22 20.32 -37.33
N PRO A 248 -57.39 21.59 -37.74
CA PRO A 248 -58.67 22.27 -37.63
C PRO A 248 -59.68 21.66 -38.60
N LEU A 249 -60.86 21.27 -38.13
CA LEU A 249 -61.96 20.91 -39.03
C LEU A 249 -62.34 22.15 -39.86
N SER A 250 -62.09 22.10 -41.17
CA SER A 250 -62.46 23.18 -42.07
C SER A 250 -63.94 23.08 -42.48
N ILE A 251 -64.52 24.18 -42.96
CA ILE A 251 -65.90 24.21 -43.48
C ILE A 251 -66.11 23.16 -44.59
N GLY A 252 -65.07 22.84 -45.38
CA GLY A 252 -65.11 21.80 -46.40
C GLY A 252 -65.02 20.35 -45.88
N GLN A 253 -64.74 20.16 -44.59
CA GLN A 253 -64.72 18.86 -43.92
C GLN A 253 -66.00 18.58 -43.13
N MET A 254 -66.96 19.50 -43.17
CA MET A 254 -68.32 19.29 -42.69
C MET A 254 -69.21 18.88 -43.88
N PRO A 255 -69.86 17.71 -43.88
CA PRO A 255 -70.80 17.34 -44.93
C PRO A 255 -71.88 18.41 -45.12
N SER A 256 -72.36 18.57 -46.37
CA SER A 256 -73.50 19.42 -46.68
C SER A 256 -74.66 19.06 -45.74
N HIS A 257 -75.16 20.05 -45.03
CA HIS A 257 -76.32 19.92 -44.16
C HIS A 257 -77.24 21.10 -44.42
N ASP A 258 -78.55 20.83 -44.46
CA ASP A 258 -79.57 21.87 -44.62
C ASP A 258 -80.07 22.31 -43.24
N HIS A 259 -80.25 23.62 -43.08
CA HIS A 259 -80.97 24.17 -41.94
C HIS A 259 -82.44 24.32 -42.31
N VAL A 260 -83.33 23.61 -41.61
CA VAL A 260 -84.78 23.79 -41.76
C VAL A 260 -85.25 24.83 -40.73
N LEU A 261 -85.74 25.97 -41.22
CA LEU A 261 -86.45 26.96 -40.40
C LEU A 261 -87.95 26.64 -40.41
N GLN A 262 -88.50 26.11 -39.31
CA GLN A 262 -89.94 25.90 -39.14
C GLN A 262 -90.56 27.03 -38.31
N GLY A 263 -91.44 27.82 -38.94
CA GLY A 263 -92.36 28.71 -38.24
C GLY A 263 -93.56 27.93 -37.69
N ARG A 264 -93.87 28.09 -36.41
CA ARG A 264 -95.03 27.48 -35.75
C ARG A 264 -96.25 28.39 -35.92
N ASN A 265 -97.21 28.00 -36.76
CA ASN A 265 -98.46 28.76 -36.90
C ASN A 265 -99.52 28.20 -35.94
N THR A 266 -99.76 28.91 -34.83
CA THR A 266 -100.87 28.58 -33.91
C THR A 266 -102.13 29.27 -34.39
N SER A 267 -103.02 28.51 -35.00
CA SER A 267 -104.45 28.79 -35.16
C SER A 267 -104.81 30.21 -35.61
N GLY A 268 -104.96 30.38 -36.93
CA GLY A 268 -105.93 31.32 -37.48
C GLY A 268 -105.52 32.80 -37.56
N SER A 269 -104.23 33.12 -37.58
CA SER A 269 -103.76 34.48 -37.88
C SER A 269 -102.65 34.45 -38.94
N SER A 270 -102.85 35.18 -40.04
CA SER A 270 -101.85 35.36 -41.09
C SER A 270 -100.66 36.15 -40.55
N SER A 271 -99.53 35.51 -40.29
CA SER A 271 -98.27 36.21 -40.04
C SER A 271 -97.49 36.31 -41.35
N THR A 272 -97.33 37.51 -41.88
CA THR A 272 -96.25 37.81 -42.83
C THR A 272 -94.93 37.61 -42.08
N PHE A 273 -94.02 36.80 -42.64
CA PHE A 273 -92.62 36.84 -42.22
C PHE A 273 -92.09 38.22 -42.60
N ASN A 274 -92.07 39.15 -41.64
CA ASN A 274 -91.38 40.41 -41.84
C ASN A 274 -89.89 40.08 -41.91
N GLY A 275 -89.29 40.33 -43.08
CA GLY A 275 -87.89 40.04 -43.34
C GLY A 275 -87.01 40.62 -42.23
N VAL A 276 -86.04 39.82 -41.80
CA VAL A 276 -84.92 40.31 -41.00
C VAL A 276 -84.30 41.46 -41.79
N ALA A 277 -84.33 42.67 -41.24
CA ALA A 277 -83.78 43.87 -41.88
C ALA A 277 -82.29 43.63 -42.18
N GLY A 278 -81.94 43.52 -43.46
CA GLY A 278 -80.53 43.44 -43.89
C GLY A 278 -80.20 42.63 -45.16
N LEU A 279 -81.13 41.88 -45.76
CA LEU A 279 -80.87 41.18 -47.03
C LEU A 279 -81.66 41.78 -48.20
N SER A 280 -80.96 41.95 -49.32
CA SER A 280 -81.39 42.61 -50.55
C SER A 280 -82.68 42.03 -51.16
N SER A 281 -83.45 42.94 -51.76
CA SER A 281 -84.78 42.77 -52.31
C SER A 281 -84.83 41.95 -53.61
N ASP A 282 -84.82 40.62 -53.52
CA ASP A 282 -85.26 39.75 -54.62
C ASP A 282 -86.53 38.99 -54.20
N PRO A 283 -87.65 39.12 -54.94
CA PRO A 283 -88.91 38.46 -54.60
C PRO A 283 -88.86 36.96 -54.91
N VAL A 284 -88.84 36.12 -53.86
CA VAL A 284 -89.04 34.67 -53.98
C VAL A 284 -90.53 34.38 -54.17
N THR A 285 -90.91 33.90 -55.35
CA THR A 285 -92.28 33.45 -55.66
C THR A 285 -92.53 32.08 -55.03
N SER A 286 -93.34 32.00 -53.98
CA SER A 286 -93.87 30.73 -53.47
C SER A 286 -95.40 30.67 -53.66
N SER A 287 -95.85 29.85 -54.61
CA SER A 287 -97.25 29.49 -54.82
C SER A 287 -97.71 28.53 -53.71
N SER A 288 -98.61 28.98 -52.83
CA SER A 288 -99.25 28.13 -51.83
C SER A 288 -100.70 27.83 -52.23
N SER A 289 -100.94 26.61 -52.70
CA SER A 289 -102.29 26.02 -52.78
C SER A 289 -102.58 25.28 -51.47
N PRO A 290 -103.79 25.41 -50.88
CA PRO A 290 -104.05 25.02 -49.50
C PRO A 290 -104.26 23.51 -49.36
N ILE A 291 -103.52 22.87 -48.44
CA ILE A 291 -103.80 21.49 -48.00
C ILE A 291 -104.58 21.57 -46.68
N ASN A 292 -105.87 21.23 -46.75
CA ASN A 292 -106.74 21.08 -45.58
C ASN A 292 -106.88 19.58 -45.27
N SER A 293 -106.34 19.13 -44.15
CA SER A 293 -106.66 17.80 -43.62
C SER A 293 -106.72 17.83 -42.09
N ARG A 294 -107.96 17.83 -41.58
CA ARG A 294 -108.29 17.39 -40.23
C ARG A 294 -108.13 15.87 -40.18
N GLY A 295 -107.15 15.33 -39.45
CA GLY A 295 -107.04 13.88 -39.24
C GLY A 295 -105.74 13.38 -38.61
N ASN A 296 -105.76 13.26 -37.27
CA ASN A 296 -105.15 12.27 -36.37
C ASN A 296 -103.84 11.53 -36.77
N GLY A 297 -102.73 11.78 -36.03
CA GLY A 297 -101.57 10.88 -35.99
C GLY A 297 -100.23 11.47 -35.50
N ASN A 298 -99.95 11.28 -34.20
CA ASN A 298 -98.66 11.25 -33.46
C ASN A 298 -97.70 12.48 -33.42
N PRO A 299 -97.29 12.96 -32.23
CA PRO A 299 -96.38 14.09 -32.08
C PRO A 299 -94.91 13.66 -32.15
N HIS A 300 -94.06 14.50 -32.72
CA HIS A 300 -92.62 14.46 -32.46
C HIS A 300 -92.01 15.85 -32.62
N ALA A 301 -91.02 16.17 -31.78
CA ALA A 301 -90.33 17.45 -31.71
C ALA A 301 -88.84 17.20 -31.58
N HIS A 302 -88.01 18.03 -32.21
CA HIS A 302 -86.57 18.06 -31.93
C HIS A 302 -86.10 19.51 -31.79
N GLY A 303 -85.38 19.73 -30.69
CA GLY A 303 -85.10 21.02 -30.09
C GLY A 303 -83.92 21.76 -30.73
N LEU A 304 -83.99 23.08 -30.58
CA LEU A 304 -82.91 24.03 -30.81
C LEU A 304 -81.91 23.97 -29.64
N THR A 305 -80.62 24.21 -29.89
CA THR A 305 -79.78 24.87 -28.88
C THR A 305 -78.63 25.62 -29.54
N GLY A 306 -78.51 26.91 -29.24
CA GLY A 306 -77.36 27.75 -29.59
C GLY A 306 -76.27 27.68 -28.52
N GLY A 307 -75.13 28.32 -28.77
CA GLY A 307 -74.08 28.46 -27.77
C GLY A 307 -72.90 29.28 -28.28
N ILE A 308 -72.57 30.31 -27.52
CA ILE A 308 -71.56 31.36 -27.74
C ILE A 308 -70.25 30.98 -27.03
N GLN A 309 -69.12 31.34 -27.67
CA GLN A 309 -67.74 31.61 -27.22
C GLN A 309 -66.95 30.70 -26.25
N ALA A 310 -65.72 30.45 -26.73
CA ALA A 310 -64.41 30.44 -26.06
C ALA A 310 -64.04 29.26 -25.13
N ASN A 311 -63.11 28.43 -25.61
CA ASN A 311 -62.16 27.73 -24.74
C ASN A 311 -60.78 27.74 -25.41
N GLY A 312 -59.82 28.42 -24.78
CA GLY A 312 -58.44 28.55 -25.26
C GLY A 312 -57.62 27.30 -24.98
N SER A 313 -56.70 27.00 -25.89
CA SER A 313 -55.67 25.98 -25.73
C SER A 313 -54.80 26.25 -24.50
N HIS A 314 -54.46 25.20 -23.74
CA HIS A 314 -53.36 25.24 -22.77
C HIS A 314 -52.40 24.08 -23.04
N SER A 315 -51.13 24.30 -22.72
CA SER A 315 -50.03 23.35 -22.84
C SER A 315 -49.47 23.03 -21.46
N HIS A 316 -48.84 21.87 -21.32
CA HIS A 316 -47.98 21.54 -20.20
C HIS A 316 -46.61 21.15 -20.76
N ASP A 317 -45.56 21.79 -20.28
CA ASP A 317 -44.19 21.34 -20.52
C ASP A 317 -43.87 20.25 -19.49
N ILE A 318 -43.41 19.10 -19.96
CA ILE A 318 -42.74 18.12 -19.11
C ILE A 318 -41.28 18.18 -19.54
N GLU A 319 -40.45 18.80 -18.70
CA GLU A 319 -39.01 18.75 -18.88
C GLU A 319 -38.55 17.31 -18.67
N SER A 320 -37.85 16.75 -19.67
CA SER A 320 -37.02 15.55 -19.47
C SER A 320 -36.11 15.83 -18.27
N ASP A 321 -35.97 14.85 -17.37
CA ASP A 321 -35.26 14.95 -16.07
C ASP A 321 -33.73 15.16 -16.18
N GLY A 322 -33.28 15.86 -17.23
CA GLY A 322 -31.90 16.10 -17.60
C GLY A 322 -31.10 14.82 -17.74
N ASP A 323 -29.81 14.98 -18.04
CA ASP A 323 -28.85 13.99 -17.58
C ASP A 323 -28.72 14.18 -16.06
N HIS A 324 -29.17 13.21 -15.28
CA HIS A 324 -28.84 13.15 -13.85
C HIS A 324 -27.81 12.06 -13.61
N SER A 325 -26.89 12.32 -12.69
CA SER A 325 -25.89 11.35 -12.25
C SER A 325 -26.23 10.86 -10.85
N HIS A 326 -26.06 9.55 -10.66
CA HIS A 326 -26.00 8.98 -9.33
C HIS A 326 -24.54 8.81 -8.94
N THR A 327 -24.16 9.37 -7.80
CA THR A 327 -22.90 9.04 -7.14
C THR A 327 -23.20 8.03 -6.05
N VAL A 328 -22.70 6.82 -6.22
CA VAL A 328 -22.78 5.76 -5.21
C VAL A 328 -21.39 5.52 -4.65
N ASP A 329 -21.26 5.70 -3.34
CA ASP A 329 -20.06 5.30 -2.62
C ASP A 329 -20.12 3.79 -2.33
N VAL A 330 -19.21 3.05 -2.94
CA VAL A 330 -19.12 1.58 -2.83
C VAL A 330 -18.04 1.11 -1.85
N ARG A 331 -17.47 2.02 -1.05
CA ARG A 331 -16.40 1.69 -0.09
C ARG A 331 -16.93 0.83 1.07
N PRO A 332 -16.37 -0.37 1.31
CA PRO A 332 -16.65 -1.12 2.53
C PRO A 332 -16.18 -0.35 3.78
N PRO A 333 -16.71 -0.64 4.98
CA PRO A 333 -16.14 -0.13 6.23
C PRO A 333 -14.63 -0.44 6.30
N TYR A 334 -13.82 0.57 6.65
CA TYR A 334 -12.36 0.45 6.63
C TYR A 334 -11.69 1.13 7.84
N TYR A 335 -10.47 0.70 8.13
CA TYR A 335 -9.54 1.37 9.02
C TYR A 335 -8.33 1.85 8.20
N ALA A 336 -8.02 3.14 8.25
CA ALA A 336 -6.99 3.74 7.41
C ALA A 336 -5.62 3.71 8.10
N LEU A 337 -4.65 3.09 7.45
CA LEU A 337 -3.23 3.17 7.81
C LEU A 337 -2.51 4.05 6.78
N ALA A 338 -1.49 4.77 7.21
CA ALA A 338 -0.61 5.49 6.31
C ALA A 338 0.30 4.48 5.56
N PHE A 339 0.65 4.81 4.32
CA PHE A 339 1.73 4.11 3.62
C PHE A 339 3.01 4.94 3.74
N ILE A 340 4.08 4.34 4.26
CA ILE A 340 5.39 4.95 4.36
C ILE A 340 6.43 4.14 3.58
N MET A 341 7.40 4.82 3.00
CA MET A 341 8.47 4.23 2.21
C MET A 341 9.83 4.40 2.90
N LYS A 342 10.62 3.34 2.95
CA LYS A 342 12.01 3.39 3.44
C LYS A 342 12.89 4.17 2.46
N LEU A 343 13.57 5.21 2.94
CA LEU A 343 14.62 5.94 2.22
C LEU A 343 15.89 5.11 2.07
#